data_AF-A0A2A3FZV2-F1
#
_entry.id   AF-A0A2A3FZV2-F1
#
_cell.length_a   1.000
_cell.length_b   1.000
_cell.length_c   1.000
_cell.angle_alpha   90.00
_cell.angle_beta   90.00
_cell.angle_gamma   90.00
#
_symmetry.space_group_name_H-M   'P 1'
#
loop_
_entity.id
_entity.type
_entity.pdbx_description
1 polymer ?
#
loop_
_entity_poly.entity_id
_entity_poly.type
_entity_poly.pdbx_seq_one_letter_code
_entity_poly.pdbx_strand_id
1 'polypeptide(L)'
;MTAWVLVISKDYPDHWDFAQKDGFWDTRPRTKIEPTDDVFFWMAGTGLIGWARATSETFELNSSHPPAHWHDVATGEYRWRFTLEPQSSAPVRQPRWKEMAAATGITVPASNGRIEVKELEGQAYLRGLFGNEPVIDQTFPDGLTAYAPGDDLRKRAQRDIAVRQGQGQFRNSLINSYDSTCAVTGSTVLAVLEAAHIDRYYGMHTNHVTNGLLLRADIHTLFDLQRMTIDQHLRIRVGPDLIHTEYGSHEGKPLRLPSNPSHHPDRDALRRHWESCDWANISQNQ
;
A
#
# COMPACT_ATOMS: atom_id res chain seq x y z
N MET A 1 18.80 -7.16 0.51
CA MET A 1 17.83 -6.10 0.77
C MET A 1 18.24 -5.37 2.03
N THR A 2 18.73 -4.15 1.87
CA THR A 2 19.00 -3.19 2.94
C THR A 2 17.95 -2.07 2.89
N ALA A 3 17.90 -1.22 3.92
CA ALA A 3 17.09 -0.01 3.87
C ALA A 3 17.95 1.23 4.03
N TRP A 4 17.53 2.30 3.37
CA TRP A 4 18.18 3.60 3.40
C TRP A 4 17.19 4.68 3.79
N VAL A 5 17.62 5.65 4.59
CA VAL A 5 16.90 6.89 4.86
C VAL A 5 17.63 8.03 4.15
N LEU A 6 16.98 8.61 3.15
CA LEU A 6 17.44 9.80 2.44
C LEU A 6 16.72 11.04 2.97
N VAL A 7 17.50 12.05 3.35
CA VAL A 7 16.96 13.28 3.94
C VAL A 7 16.88 14.38 2.90
N ILE A 8 15.67 14.89 2.67
CA ILE A 8 15.36 15.99 1.77
C ILE A 8 15.40 17.30 2.56
N SER A 9 16.03 18.33 1.98
CA SER A 9 16.01 19.67 2.55
C SER A 9 14.60 20.27 2.53
N LYS A 10 14.24 21.00 3.58
CA LYS A 10 12.99 21.78 3.63
C LYS A 10 12.89 22.85 2.54
N ASP A 11 14.04 23.27 1.99
CA ASP A 11 14.11 24.29 0.94
C ASP A 11 13.70 23.74 -0.43
N TYR A 12 13.63 22.41 -0.55
CA TYR A 12 13.26 21.70 -1.78
C TYR A 12 12.19 20.62 -1.51
N PRO A 13 10.99 21.01 -1.04
CA PRO A 13 9.95 20.06 -0.64
C PRO A 13 9.46 19.18 -1.80
N ASP A 14 9.50 19.70 -3.03
CA ASP A 14 8.98 19.03 -4.24
C ASP A 14 9.91 17.93 -4.78
N HIS A 15 11.10 17.75 -4.22
CA HIS A 15 12.05 16.73 -4.68
C HIS A 15 11.48 15.31 -4.56
N TRP A 16 10.61 15.04 -3.59
CA TRP A 16 9.95 13.74 -3.56
C TRP A 16 8.99 13.57 -4.74
N ASP A 17 8.16 14.57 -5.03
CA ASP A 17 7.21 14.52 -6.14
C ASP A 17 7.92 14.37 -7.49
N PHE A 18 9.06 15.03 -7.68
CA PHE A 18 9.90 14.84 -8.87
C PHE A 18 10.48 13.45 -8.96
N ALA A 19 11.00 12.89 -7.86
CA ALA A 19 11.51 11.52 -7.85
C ALA A 19 10.43 10.50 -8.23
N GLN A 20 9.20 10.71 -7.75
CA GLN A 20 8.07 9.86 -8.11
C GLN A 20 7.73 9.94 -9.61
N LYS A 21 7.74 11.14 -10.17
CA LYS A 21 7.44 11.37 -11.58
C LYS A 21 8.55 10.86 -12.51
N ASP A 22 9.79 11.05 -12.10
CA ASP A 22 10.99 10.77 -12.90
C ASP A 22 11.42 9.29 -12.79
N GLY A 23 11.04 8.62 -11.70
CA GLY A 23 11.38 7.21 -11.46
C GLY A 23 12.84 6.98 -11.08
N PHE A 24 13.53 8.02 -10.59
CA PHE A 24 14.92 7.94 -10.17
C PHE A 24 15.25 8.95 -9.07
N TRP A 25 16.41 8.76 -8.44
CA TRP A 25 16.98 9.71 -7.50
C TRP A 25 18.46 9.93 -7.77
N ASP A 26 18.89 11.19 -7.76
CA ASP A 26 20.29 11.56 -7.97
C ASP A 26 20.99 11.85 -6.65
N THR A 27 22.26 11.46 -6.56
CA THR A 27 23.10 11.71 -5.39
C THR A 27 24.43 12.34 -5.81
N ARG A 28 24.96 13.19 -4.92
CA ARG A 28 26.24 13.88 -5.14
C ARG A 28 27.42 12.95 -4.80
N PRO A 29 27.53 12.41 -3.57
CA PRO A 29 28.42 11.27 -3.33
C PRO A 29 27.73 9.97 -3.72
N ARG A 30 28.53 8.98 -4.13
CA ARG A 30 28.02 7.64 -4.41
C ARG A 30 27.41 7.04 -3.15
N THR A 31 26.13 6.70 -3.21
CA THR A 31 25.43 5.90 -2.21
C THR A 31 25.39 4.47 -2.72
N LYS A 32 25.65 3.46 -1.89
CA LYS A 32 25.66 2.05 -2.33
C LYS A 32 24.25 1.45 -2.26
N ILE A 33 23.35 1.96 -3.10
CA ILE A 33 22.02 1.38 -3.29
C ILE A 33 22.14 0.22 -4.28
N GLU A 34 21.57 -0.93 -3.92
CA GLU A 34 21.45 -2.12 -4.74
C GLU A 34 19.99 -2.34 -5.18
N PRO A 35 19.72 -3.09 -6.26
CA PRO A 35 18.35 -3.47 -6.62
C PRO A 35 17.65 -4.15 -5.44
N THR A 36 16.35 -3.90 -5.28
CA THR A 36 15.48 -4.35 -4.18
C THR A 36 15.66 -3.64 -2.85
N ASP A 37 16.67 -2.78 -2.67
CA ASP A 37 16.79 -1.98 -1.45
C ASP A 37 15.59 -1.06 -1.26
N ASP A 38 15.17 -0.90 0.00
CA ASP A 38 14.11 0.04 0.35
C ASP A 38 14.71 1.42 0.66
N VAL A 39 14.13 2.46 0.08
CA VAL A 39 14.59 3.84 0.24
C VAL A 39 13.46 4.68 0.82
N PHE A 40 13.67 5.15 2.04
CA PHE A 40 12.75 5.97 2.80
C PHE A 40 13.16 7.44 2.74
N PHE A 41 12.21 8.32 2.45
CA PHE A 41 12.43 9.75 2.28
C PHE A 41 11.94 10.50 3.51
N TRP A 42 12.87 11.22 4.14
CA TRP A 42 12.63 12.05 5.32
C TRP A 42 12.82 13.51 4.97
N MET A 43 11.78 14.32 5.08
CA MET A 43 11.85 15.77 4.88
C MET A 43 12.25 16.48 6.17
N ALA A 44 13.31 17.27 6.13
CA ALA A 44 13.75 18.08 7.25
C ALA A 44 12.62 19.02 7.73
N GLY A 45 12.37 19.05 9.04
CA GLY A 45 11.30 19.87 9.63
C GLY A 45 9.89 19.28 9.53
N THR A 46 9.65 18.32 8.64
CA THR A 46 8.34 17.69 8.44
C THR A 46 8.29 16.28 9.02
N GLY A 47 9.25 15.43 8.66
CA GLY A 47 9.24 14.01 9.03
C GLY A 47 9.31 13.10 7.83
N LEU A 48 8.79 11.89 7.98
CA LEU A 48 8.78 10.88 6.93
C LEU A 48 7.74 11.26 5.86
N ILE A 49 8.06 11.10 4.59
CA ILE A 49 7.17 11.56 3.49
C ILE A 49 6.97 10.52 2.39
N GLY A 50 7.87 9.56 2.24
CA GLY A 50 7.81 8.61 1.13
C GLY A 50 8.67 7.38 1.33
N TRP A 51 8.35 6.34 0.60
CA TRP A 51 9.07 5.08 0.49
C TRP A 51 9.06 4.64 -0.97
N ALA A 52 10.22 4.24 -1.47
CA ALA A 52 10.39 3.62 -2.78
C ALA A 52 11.25 2.36 -2.66
N ARG A 53 11.18 1.51 -3.69
CA ARG A 53 12.09 0.39 -3.89
C ARG A 53 13.06 0.71 -5.02
N ALA A 54 14.34 0.49 -4.78
CA ALA A 54 15.36 0.64 -5.83
C ALA A 54 15.20 -0.46 -6.88
N THR A 55 15.19 -0.05 -8.15
CA THR A 55 15.09 -0.96 -9.31
C THR A 55 16.43 -1.14 -10.03
N SER A 56 17.43 -0.34 -9.67
CA SER A 56 18.81 -0.48 -10.16
C SER A 56 19.81 -0.33 -9.02
N GLU A 57 21.05 -0.77 -9.28
CA GLU A 57 22.20 -0.31 -8.50
C GLU A 57 22.46 1.18 -8.76
N THR A 58 23.27 1.82 -7.91
CA THR A 58 23.72 3.20 -8.15
C THR A 58 24.80 3.26 -9.23
N PHE A 59 24.53 4.01 -10.30
CA PHE A 59 25.41 4.20 -11.47
C PHE A 59 25.78 5.68 -11.68
N GLU A 60 26.82 5.93 -12.48
CA GLU A 60 27.29 7.28 -12.79
C GLU A 60 26.47 7.93 -13.92
N LEU A 61 26.10 9.20 -13.75
CA LEU A 61 25.37 9.97 -14.74
C LEU A 61 26.25 10.32 -15.93
N ASN A 62 25.64 10.35 -17.11
CA ASN A 62 26.26 10.80 -18.36
C ASN A 62 25.24 11.55 -19.21
N SER A 63 25.69 12.10 -20.34
CA SER A 63 24.88 12.95 -21.23
C SER A 63 23.70 12.26 -21.91
N SER A 64 23.59 10.93 -21.88
CA SER A 64 22.43 10.21 -22.43
C SER A 64 21.28 10.02 -21.43
N HIS A 65 21.50 10.32 -20.14
CA HIS A 65 20.46 10.19 -19.13
C HIS A 65 19.55 11.43 -19.10
N PRO A 66 18.23 11.26 -18.90
CA PRO A 66 17.32 12.38 -18.81
C PRO A 66 17.69 13.27 -17.60
N PRO A 67 17.66 14.61 -17.75
CA PRO A 67 17.92 15.50 -16.64
C PRO A 67 16.82 15.36 -15.59
N ALA A 68 17.21 15.48 -14.32
CA ALA A 68 16.26 15.53 -13.22
C ALA A 68 15.58 16.89 -13.13
N HIS A 69 14.38 16.91 -12.56
CA HIS A 69 13.65 18.16 -12.31
C HIS A 69 14.06 18.89 -11.02
N TRP A 70 15.24 18.60 -10.43
CA TRP A 70 15.63 19.21 -9.15
C TRP A 70 15.68 20.74 -9.22
N HIS A 71 15.05 21.41 -8.27
CA HIS A 71 15.14 22.87 -8.16
C HIS A 71 16.56 23.38 -7.81
N ASP A 72 17.48 22.49 -7.43
CA ASP A 72 18.86 22.83 -7.06
C ASP A 72 19.92 22.34 -8.06
N VAL A 73 19.53 21.91 -9.28
CA VAL A 73 20.46 21.39 -10.31
C VAL A 73 21.65 22.32 -10.55
N ALA A 74 21.43 23.64 -10.55
CA ALA A 74 22.49 24.64 -10.76
C ALA A 74 23.60 24.66 -9.69
N THR A 75 23.33 24.07 -8.52
CA THR A 75 24.27 23.98 -7.38
C THR A 75 24.73 22.55 -7.09
N GLY A 76 24.23 21.58 -7.86
CA GLY A 76 24.05 20.22 -7.37
C GLY A 76 25.23 19.28 -7.55
N GLU A 77 26.08 19.43 -8.57
CA GLU A 77 27.09 18.42 -8.95
C GLU A 77 26.58 16.97 -8.78
N TYR A 78 25.35 16.69 -9.21
CA TYR A 78 24.80 15.33 -9.16
C TYR A 78 25.59 14.43 -10.12
N ARG A 79 26.21 13.39 -9.59
CA ARG A 79 27.08 12.48 -10.35
C ARG A 79 26.57 11.06 -10.42
N TRP A 80 25.68 10.68 -9.51
CA TRP A 80 25.22 9.31 -9.37
C TRP A 80 23.70 9.26 -9.40
N ARG A 81 23.14 8.18 -9.95
CA ARG A 81 21.71 7.93 -10.02
C ARG A 81 21.42 6.48 -9.66
N PHE A 82 20.26 6.25 -9.05
CA PHE A 82 19.62 4.94 -9.07
C PHE A 82 18.16 5.13 -9.51
N THR A 83 17.61 4.14 -10.20
CA THR A 83 16.18 4.13 -10.53
C THR A 83 15.38 3.54 -9.38
N LEU A 84 14.15 3.99 -9.23
CA LEU A 84 13.27 3.61 -8.14
C LEU A 84 11.82 3.49 -8.60
N GLU A 85 11.07 2.70 -7.86
CA GLU A 85 9.62 2.59 -7.98
C GLU A 85 8.98 3.01 -6.65
N PRO A 86 8.19 4.11 -6.61
CA PRO A 86 7.51 4.54 -5.40
C PRO A 86 6.59 3.44 -4.86
N GLN A 87 6.72 3.13 -3.58
CA GLN A 87 5.88 2.15 -2.88
C GLN A 87 4.75 2.83 -2.10
N SER A 88 5.05 3.95 -1.44
CA SER A 88 4.05 4.73 -0.71
C SER A 88 4.52 6.17 -0.46
N SER A 89 3.60 7.13 -0.55
CA SER A 89 3.80 8.53 -0.13
C SER A 89 2.95 8.90 1.10
N ALA A 90 2.40 7.90 1.78
CA ALA A 90 1.41 8.08 2.84
C ALA A 90 1.84 7.32 4.11
N PRO A 91 2.79 7.86 4.90
CA PRO A 91 3.15 7.25 6.16
C PRO A 91 1.94 7.23 7.10
N VAL A 92 1.59 6.05 7.62
CA VAL A 92 0.51 5.84 8.59
C VAL A 92 0.86 6.39 9.98
N ARG A 93 2.15 6.59 10.25
CA ARG A 93 2.66 7.19 11.49
C ARG A 93 3.85 8.10 11.20
N GLN A 94 3.88 9.23 11.90
CA GLN A 94 4.94 10.25 11.81
C GLN A 94 5.75 10.29 13.11
N PRO A 95 6.71 9.36 13.31
CA PRO A 95 7.57 9.41 14.49
C PRO A 95 8.50 10.63 14.42
N ARG A 96 8.92 11.14 15.59
CA ARG A 96 10.02 12.13 15.63
C ARG A 96 11.33 11.45 15.28
N TRP A 97 12.31 12.19 14.77
CA TRP A 97 13.63 11.63 14.40
C TRP A 97 14.25 10.80 15.52
N LYS A 98 14.23 11.31 16.76
CA LYS A 98 14.80 10.62 17.94
C LYS A 98 14.14 9.26 18.19
N GLU A 99 12.85 9.15 17.95
CA GLU A 99 12.10 7.91 18.13
C GLU A 99 12.42 6.92 17.01
N MET A 100 12.38 7.38 15.76
CA MET A 100 12.73 6.57 14.59
C MET A 100 14.16 6.05 14.68
N ALA A 101 15.11 6.92 15.05
CA ALA A 101 16.51 6.56 15.18
C ALA A 101 16.73 5.48 16.25
N ALA A 102 16.06 5.61 17.40
CA ALA A 102 16.11 4.58 18.45
C ALA A 102 15.51 3.25 18.00
N ALA A 103 14.42 3.26 17.24
CA ALA A 103 13.75 2.06 16.74
C ALA A 103 14.48 1.37 15.57
N THR A 104 15.39 2.06 14.91
CA THR A 104 16.11 1.58 13.71
C THR A 104 17.60 1.33 13.94
N GLY A 105 18.09 1.57 15.15
CA GLY A 105 19.53 1.48 15.47
C GLY A 105 20.36 2.61 14.86
N ILE A 106 19.74 3.64 14.29
CA ILE A 106 20.45 4.81 13.74
C ILE A 106 21.06 5.62 14.89
N THR A 107 22.37 5.83 14.83
CA THR A 107 23.14 6.60 15.81
C THR A 107 23.53 8.00 15.33
N VAL A 108 23.29 8.30 14.05
CA VAL A 108 23.66 9.56 13.40
C VAL A 108 22.46 10.53 13.31
N PRO A 109 22.69 11.85 13.28
CA PRO A 109 21.62 12.83 13.10
C PRO A 109 21.06 12.81 11.67
N ALA A 110 19.81 13.28 11.51
CA ALA A 110 19.17 13.44 10.20
C ALA A 110 20.00 14.27 9.21
N SER A 111 20.84 15.18 9.71
CA SER A 111 21.73 16.00 8.89
C SER A 111 22.76 15.21 8.09
N ASN A 112 22.97 13.91 8.37
CA ASN A 112 23.87 13.07 7.58
C ASN A 112 23.36 12.83 6.14
N GLY A 113 22.08 13.13 5.86
CA GLY A 113 21.57 13.18 4.48
C GLY A 113 21.26 11.82 3.86
N ARG A 114 22.06 10.80 4.16
CA ARG A 114 21.97 9.42 3.64
C ARG A 114 22.38 8.46 4.74
N ILE A 115 21.46 7.62 5.20
CA ILE A 115 21.70 6.78 6.37
C ILE A 115 21.27 5.35 6.06
N GLU A 116 22.20 4.41 6.19
CA GLU A 116 21.94 2.98 6.03
C GLU A 116 21.34 2.40 7.32
N VAL A 117 20.29 1.59 7.19
CA VAL A 117 19.64 0.86 8.27
C VAL A 117 19.95 -0.63 8.13
N LYS A 118 20.93 -1.07 8.92
CA LYS A 118 21.51 -2.42 8.84
C LYS A 118 20.65 -3.47 9.54
N GLU A 119 19.97 -3.09 10.61
CA GLU A 119 19.22 -4.02 11.45
C GLU A 119 17.88 -4.39 10.81
N LEU A 120 17.60 -5.69 10.69
CA LEU A 120 16.36 -6.21 10.09
C LEU A 120 15.11 -5.70 10.81
N GLU A 121 15.16 -5.58 12.14
CA GLU A 121 14.07 -5.02 12.94
C GLU A 121 13.82 -3.54 12.60
N GLY A 122 14.88 -2.76 12.40
CA GLY A 122 14.79 -1.37 11.96
C GLY A 122 14.21 -1.23 10.55
N GLN A 123 14.59 -2.11 9.63
CA GLN A 123 14.01 -2.15 8.28
C GLN A 123 12.51 -2.46 8.32
N ALA A 124 12.11 -3.47 9.09
CA ALA A 124 10.71 -3.84 9.27
C ALA A 124 9.90 -2.71 9.95
N TYR A 125 10.49 -2.04 10.94
CA TYR A 125 9.89 -0.86 11.58
C TYR A 125 9.58 0.24 10.56
N LEU A 126 10.55 0.59 9.70
CA LEU A 126 10.37 1.62 8.67
C LEU A 126 9.27 1.28 7.67
N ARG A 127 9.22 0.05 7.16
CA ARG A 127 8.11 -0.41 6.29
C ARG A 127 6.76 -0.27 7.00
N GLY A 128 6.70 -0.67 8.28
CA GLY A 128 5.50 -0.55 9.10
C GLY A 128 5.00 0.89 9.28
N LEU A 129 5.85 1.91 9.11
CA LEU A 129 5.44 3.32 9.15
C LEU A 129 4.62 3.75 7.93
N PHE A 130 4.55 2.95 6.87
CA PHE A 130 3.77 3.23 5.65
C PHE A 130 2.52 2.37 5.51
N GLY A 131 2.17 1.61 6.55
CA GLY A 131 1.08 0.66 6.53
C GLY A 131 1.55 -0.69 6.00
N ASN A 132 0.92 -1.76 6.47
CA ASN A 132 1.13 -3.09 5.93
C ASN A 132 0.49 -3.15 4.53
N GLU A 133 1.17 -2.66 3.51
CA GLU A 133 1.16 -3.37 2.24
C GLU A 133 1.99 -4.64 2.49
N PRO A 134 1.39 -5.83 2.58
CA PRO A 134 2.18 -7.03 2.50
C PRO A 134 2.88 -6.95 1.15
N VAL A 135 4.20 -6.76 1.18
CA VAL A 135 5.03 -7.05 0.03
C VAL A 135 4.75 -8.52 -0.30
N ILE A 136 3.89 -8.77 -1.29
CA ILE A 136 3.85 -10.05 -2.00
C ILE A 136 5.07 -10.04 -2.92
N ASP A 137 6.25 -10.00 -2.31
CA ASP A 137 7.42 -10.58 -2.92
C ASP A 137 7.41 -12.02 -2.44
N GLN A 138 6.82 -12.89 -3.26
CA GLN A 138 7.11 -14.32 -3.17
C GLN A 138 8.55 -14.53 -3.66
N THR A 139 9.52 -14.02 -2.91
CA THR A 139 10.74 -14.77 -2.70
C THR A 139 10.37 -15.84 -1.69
N PHE A 140 9.92 -17.00 -2.18
CA PHE A 140 9.99 -18.21 -1.38
C PHE A 140 11.45 -18.29 -0.90
N PRO A 141 11.72 -18.30 0.41
CA PRO A 141 13.05 -18.66 0.88
C PRO A 141 13.35 -20.00 0.22
N ASP A 142 14.44 -20.05 -0.53
CA ASP A 142 14.95 -21.29 -1.09
C ASP A 142 15.33 -22.15 0.13
N GLY A 143 14.36 -22.96 0.57
CA GLY A 143 14.31 -23.44 1.95
C GLY A 143 12.87 -23.61 2.44
N LEU A 144 12.15 -24.58 1.86
CA LEU A 144 11.02 -25.20 2.53
C LEU A 144 11.51 -25.67 3.91
N THR A 145 11.20 -24.93 4.98
CA THR A 145 11.26 -25.51 6.33
C THR A 145 10.34 -26.72 6.32
N ALA A 146 10.92 -27.91 6.48
CA ALA A 146 10.18 -29.16 6.52
C ALA A 146 9.07 -29.04 7.57
N TYR A 147 7.83 -29.24 7.15
CA TYR A 147 6.68 -29.27 8.04
C TYR A 147 6.92 -30.31 9.14
N ALA A 148 6.97 -29.86 10.40
CA ALA A 148 7.07 -30.71 11.57
C ALA A 148 5.66 -30.89 12.17
N PRO A 149 5.11 -32.12 12.20
CA PRO A 149 3.83 -32.37 12.84
C PRO A 149 3.87 -31.97 14.32
N GLY A 150 3.01 -31.03 14.74
CA GLY A 150 2.92 -30.54 16.12
C GLY A 150 3.23 -29.05 16.31
N ASP A 151 3.74 -28.37 15.28
CA ASP A 151 3.90 -26.92 15.31
C ASP A 151 2.54 -26.22 15.18
N ASP A 152 2.02 -25.71 16.30
CA ASP A 152 0.84 -24.86 16.30
C ASP A 152 1.22 -23.41 15.95
N LEU A 153 1.52 -23.19 14.67
CA LEU A 153 1.77 -21.86 14.11
C LEU A 153 0.50 -20.99 14.08
N ARG A 154 -0.67 -21.45 14.55
CA ARG A 154 -1.92 -20.66 14.54
C ARG A 154 -1.78 -19.36 15.31
N LYS A 155 -0.99 -19.28 16.38
CA LYS A 155 -0.78 -18.00 17.09
C LYS A 155 0.01 -16.98 16.27
N ARG A 156 0.97 -17.44 15.46
CA ARG A 156 1.71 -16.61 14.50
C ARG A 156 0.78 -16.22 13.36
N ALA A 157 0.10 -17.17 12.74
CA ALA A 157 -0.89 -16.91 11.71
C ALA A 157 -2.03 -16.00 12.20
N GLN A 158 -2.49 -16.12 13.45
CA GLN A 158 -3.51 -15.24 14.06
C GLN A 158 -2.96 -13.83 14.33
N ARG A 159 -1.70 -13.70 14.72
CA ARG A 159 -1.04 -12.39 14.84
C ARG A 159 -0.82 -11.77 13.46
N ASP A 160 -0.36 -12.54 12.49
CA ASP A 160 -0.13 -12.11 11.12
C ASP A 160 -1.46 -11.77 10.43
N ILE A 161 -2.53 -12.52 10.71
CA ILE A 161 -3.91 -12.20 10.34
C ILE A 161 -4.37 -10.94 11.06
N ALA A 162 -4.15 -10.75 12.37
CA ALA A 162 -4.53 -9.52 13.07
C ALA A 162 -3.75 -8.28 12.61
N VAL A 163 -2.52 -8.48 12.11
CA VAL A 163 -1.62 -7.47 11.56
C VAL A 163 -1.98 -7.17 10.09
N ARG A 164 -2.39 -8.18 9.29
CA ARG A 164 -2.91 -8.05 7.90
C ARG A 164 -4.35 -7.53 7.86
N GLN A 165 -5.22 -8.03 8.73
CA GLN A 165 -6.53 -7.45 9.10
C GLN A 165 -6.36 -6.19 9.93
N GLY A 166 -5.30 -5.40 9.66
CA GLY A 166 -4.84 -4.30 10.47
C GLY A 166 -6.02 -3.62 11.13
N GLN A 167 -6.04 -3.61 12.47
CA GLN A 167 -6.91 -2.72 13.24
C GLN A 167 -6.51 -1.24 12.98
N GLY A 168 -6.17 -0.90 11.74
CA GLY A 168 -6.00 0.43 11.22
C GLY A 168 -7.35 1.13 11.27
N GLN A 169 -7.28 2.43 11.46
CA GLN A 169 -8.43 3.30 11.65
C GLN A 169 -9.48 3.14 10.55
N PHE A 170 -9.07 2.83 9.30
CA PHE A 170 -9.96 2.56 8.18
C PHE A 170 -10.84 1.32 8.40
N ARG A 171 -10.23 0.17 8.76
CA ARG A 171 -10.98 -1.06 9.05
C ARG A 171 -11.96 -0.86 10.20
N ASN A 172 -11.52 -0.24 11.30
CA ASN A 172 -12.39 0.04 12.43
C ASN A 172 -13.54 0.98 12.06
N SER A 173 -13.28 1.98 11.20
CA SER A 173 -14.31 2.88 10.69
C SER A 173 -15.36 2.14 9.84
N LEU A 174 -14.94 1.18 9.01
CA LEU A 174 -15.87 0.35 8.23
C LEU A 174 -16.64 -0.63 9.10
N ILE A 175 -16.00 -1.31 10.06
CA ILE A 175 -16.66 -2.17 11.04
C ILE A 175 -17.77 -1.40 11.76
N ASN A 176 -17.47 -0.18 12.23
CA ASN A 176 -18.45 0.66 12.90
C ASN A 176 -19.56 1.13 11.95
N SER A 177 -19.23 1.49 10.70
CA SER A 177 -20.20 2.02 9.75
C SER A 177 -21.16 0.97 9.21
N TYR A 178 -20.72 -0.28 9.10
CA TYR A 178 -21.48 -1.41 8.59
C TYR A 178 -22.10 -2.27 9.70
N ASP A 179 -22.04 -1.84 10.96
CA ASP A 179 -22.52 -2.58 12.13
C ASP A 179 -21.93 -4.00 12.18
N SER A 180 -20.62 -4.13 11.94
CA SER A 180 -19.89 -5.40 11.91
C SER A 180 -20.53 -6.45 10.97
N THR A 181 -21.13 -6.02 9.87
CA THR A 181 -21.87 -6.89 8.96
C THR A 181 -21.36 -6.76 7.53
N CYS A 182 -21.05 -7.88 6.89
CA CYS A 182 -20.64 -7.91 5.48
C CYS A 182 -21.72 -7.29 4.58
N ALA A 183 -21.30 -6.38 3.69
CA ALA A 183 -22.16 -5.65 2.77
C ALA A 183 -22.87 -6.56 1.74
N VAL A 184 -22.26 -7.70 1.39
CA VAL A 184 -22.75 -8.63 0.36
C VAL A 184 -23.46 -9.85 0.96
N THR A 185 -22.88 -10.45 2.00
CA THR A 185 -23.33 -11.74 2.52
C THR A 185 -24.20 -11.61 3.77
N GLY A 186 -24.17 -10.46 4.43
CA GLY A 186 -24.81 -10.27 5.74
C GLY A 186 -24.10 -11.02 6.88
N SER A 187 -22.92 -11.60 6.66
CA SER A 187 -22.16 -12.25 7.73
C SER A 187 -21.76 -11.25 8.81
N THR A 188 -21.98 -11.62 10.08
CA THR A 188 -21.61 -10.83 11.27
C THR A 188 -20.37 -11.37 11.98
N VAL A 189 -19.71 -12.38 11.40
CA VAL A 189 -18.55 -13.04 12.01
C VAL A 189 -17.32 -12.16 11.80
N LEU A 190 -17.00 -11.33 12.78
CA LEU A 190 -15.95 -10.31 12.69
C LEU A 190 -14.59 -10.85 12.19
N ALA A 191 -14.24 -12.08 12.57
CA ALA A 191 -12.97 -12.72 12.22
C ALA A 191 -12.80 -12.99 10.71
N VAL A 192 -13.90 -13.04 9.94
CA VAL A 192 -13.86 -13.24 8.48
C VAL A 192 -14.16 -11.96 7.70
N LEU A 193 -14.39 -10.84 8.39
CA LEU A 193 -14.64 -9.55 7.75
C LEU A 193 -13.34 -8.84 7.41
N GLU A 194 -13.33 -8.14 6.29
CA GLU A 194 -12.22 -7.40 5.72
C GLU A 194 -12.70 -6.05 5.19
N ALA A 195 -11.81 -5.06 5.26
CA ALA A 195 -12.04 -3.72 4.75
C ALA A 195 -11.50 -3.68 3.32
N ALA A 196 -12.40 -3.69 2.35
CA ALA A 196 -12.08 -3.61 0.93
C ALA A 196 -12.16 -2.16 0.47
N HIS A 197 -11.18 -1.69 -0.30
CA HIS A 197 -11.29 -0.41 -1.00
C HIS A 197 -12.10 -0.58 -2.29
N ILE A 198 -12.81 0.46 -2.71
CA ILE A 198 -13.58 0.45 -3.97
C ILE A 198 -12.68 0.90 -5.13
N ASP A 199 -12.07 2.08 -4.99
CA ASP A 199 -10.97 2.52 -5.86
C ASP A 199 -9.62 2.17 -5.26
N ARG A 200 -8.62 2.09 -6.14
CA ARG A 200 -7.21 1.94 -5.76
C ARG A 200 -6.81 2.95 -4.68
N TYR A 201 -6.00 2.50 -3.73
CA TYR A 201 -5.44 3.34 -2.68
C TYR A 201 -4.45 4.37 -3.27
N TYR A 202 -4.76 5.66 -3.17
CA TYR A 202 -3.88 6.77 -3.59
C TYR A 202 -3.26 7.52 -2.40
N GLY A 203 -3.47 7.05 -1.17
CA GLY A 203 -2.90 7.62 0.06
C GLY A 203 -3.94 7.82 1.17
N MET A 204 -3.55 8.50 2.26
CA MET A 204 -4.39 8.63 3.47
C MET A 204 -5.74 9.34 3.21
N HIS A 205 -5.83 10.17 2.16
CA HIS A 205 -7.06 10.84 1.73
C HIS A 205 -8.08 9.90 1.06
N THR A 206 -7.68 8.70 0.62
CA THR A 206 -8.59 7.67 0.08
C THR A 206 -9.08 6.67 1.13
N ASN A 207 -8.63 6.77 2.39
CA ASN A 207 -9.14 6.02 3.54
C ASN A 207 -10.45 6.62 4.09
N HIS A 208 -11.33 7.01 3.18
CA HIS A 208 -12.68 7.46 3.50
C HIS A 208 -13.60 6.25 3.56
N VAL A 209 -14.50 6.23 4.55
CA VAL A 209 -15.53 5.18 4.68
C VAL A 209 -16.32 5.00 3.38
N THR A 210 -16.54 6.08 2.63
CA THR A 210 -17.23 6.07 1.34
C THR A 210 -16.42 5.37 0.24
N ASN A 211 -15.09 5.25 0.36
CA ASN A 211 -14.26 4.47 -0.57
C ASN A 211 -14.04 3.03 -0.07
N GLY A 212 -14.90 2.54 0.81
CA GLY A 212 -14.73 1.23 1.44
C GLY A 212 -16.00 0.41 1.53
N LEU A 213 -15.84 -0.90 1.45
CA LEU A 213 -16.87 -1.89 1.75
C LEU A 213 -16.36 -2.82 2.85
N LEU A 214 -17.23 -3.18 3.80
CA LEU A 214 -16.92 -4.26 4.73
C LEU A 214 -17.37 -5.59 4.12
N LEU A 215 -16.43 -6.44 3.73
CA LEU A 215 -16.69 -7.68 2.98
C LEU A 215 -16.24 -8.91 3.76
N ARG A 216 -16.79 -10.08 3.44
CA ARG A 216 -16.25 -11.36 3.90
C ARG A 216 -14.99 -11.66 3.06
N ALA A 217 -13.96 -12.28 3.63
CA ALA A 217 -12.64 -12.43 2.99
C ALA A 217 -12.66 -13.05 1.59
N ASP A 218 -13.53 -14.05 1.36
CA ASP A 218 -13.76 -14.65 0.04
C ASP A 218 -14.37 -13.63 -0.95
N ILE A 219 -15.39 -12.89 -0.52
CA ILE A 219 -16.04 -11.85 -1.33
C ILE A 219 -15.09 -10.69 -1.62
N HIS A 220 -14.26 -10.30 -0.65
CA HIS A 220 -13.21 -9.30 -0.84
C HIS A 220 -12.24 -9.75 -1.93
N THR A 221 -11.76 -11.00 -1.85
CA THR A 221 -10.89 -11.58 -2.89
C THR A 221 -11.55 -11.55 -4.27
N LEU A 222 -12.83 -11.92 -4.37
CA LEU A 222 -13.57 -11.87 -5.64
C LEU A 222 -13.78 -10.45 -6.17
N PHE A 223 -13.97 -9.48 -5.27
CA PHE A 223 -14.11 -8.08 -5.60
C PHE A 223 -12.81 -7.54 -6.20
N ASP A 224 -11.68 -7.74 -5.53
CA ASP A 224 -10.34 -7.30 -5.98
C ASP A 224 -9.92 -7.95 -7.31
N LEU A 225 -10.27 -9.22 -7.50
CA LEU A 225 -10.04 -9.94 -8.76
C LEU A 225 -11.02 -9.56 -9.88
N GLN A 226 -11.89 -8.57 -9.65
CA GLN A 226 -12.91 -8.12 -10.60
C GLN A 226 -13.82 -9.27 -11.07
N ARG A 227 -14.10 -10.23 -10.18
CA ARG A 227 -15.02 -11.35 -10.40
C ARG A 227 -16.38 -11.12 -9.72
N MET A 228 -16.48 -10.09 -8.89
CA MET A 228 -17.71 -9.56 -8.32
C MET A 228 -17.62 -8.04 -8.25
N THR A 229 -18.72 -7.33 -8.49
CA THR A 229 -18.74 -5.86 -8.45
C THR A 229 -20.13 -5.35 -8.06
N ILE A 230 -20.31 -4.04 -7.95
CA ILE A 230 -21.57 -3.37 -7.64
C ILE A 230 -21.95 -2.45 -8.80
N ASP A 231 -23.18 -2.55 -9.29
CA ASP A 231 -23.65 -1.68 -10.37
C ASP A 231 -24.14 -0.29 -9.88
N GLN A 232 -24.49 0.56 -10.84
CA GLN A 232 -25.01 1.92 -10.60
C GLN A 232 -26.32 1.96 -9.78
N HIS A 233 -27.03 0.84 -9.67
CA HIS A 233 -28.25 0.68 -8.90
C HIS A 233 -27.99 0.07 -7.51
N LEU A 234 -26.72 -0.03 -7.12
CA LEU A 234 -26.26 -0.65 -5.87
C LEU A 234 -26.69 -2.12 -5.77
N ARG A 235 -26.69 -2.83 -6.90
CA ARG A 235 -26.90 -4.28 -6.93
C ARG A 235 -25.57 -5.01 -7.10
N ILE A 236 -25.46 -6.13 -6.41
CA ILE A 236 -24.33 -7.04 -6.52
C ILE A 236 -24.38 -7.71 -7.88
N ARG A 237 -23.25 -7.73 -8.57
CA ARG A 237 -23.09 -8.37 -9.87
C ARG A 237 -21.93 -9.35 -9.81
N VAL A 238 -22.13 -10.54 -10.34
CA VAL A 238 -21.26 -11.70 -10.24
C VAL A 238 -20.77 -12.07 -11.64
N GLY A 239 -19.47 -12.34 -11.76
CA GLY A 239 -18.84 -12.72 -13.02
C GLY A 239 -19.51 -13.96 -13.63
N PRO A 240 -19.61 -14.06 -14.97
CA PRO A 240 -20.30 -15.17 -15.64
C PRO A 240 -19.78 -16.55 -15.25
N ASP A 241 -18.48 -16.66 -14.96
CA ASP A 241 -17.80 -17.88 -14.51
C ASP A 241 -18.24 -18.34 -13.10
N LEU A 242 -18.80 -17.43 -12.29
CA LEU A 242 -19.23 -17.70 -10.92
C LEU A 242 -20.75 -17.86 -10.76
N ILE A 243 -21.56 -17.57 -11.78
CA ILE A 243 -23.03 -17.63 -11.70
C ILE A 243 -23.56 -19.01 -11.30
N HIS A 244 -22.88 -20.09 -11.70
CA HIS A 244 -23.29 -21.47 -11.37
C HIS A 244 -22.58 -22.06 -10.15
N THR A 245 -21.94 -21.22 -9.34
CA THR A 245 -21.27 -21.59 -8.08
C THR A 245 -22.07 -21.10 -6.87
N GLU A 246 -21.54 -21.27 -5.66
CA GLU A 246 -22.11 -20.73 -4.43
C GLU A 246 -22.31 -19.20 -4.46
N TYR A 247 -21.50 -18.49 -5.26
CA TYR A 247 -21.53 -17.03 -5.34
C TYR A 247 -22.66 -16.48 -6.23
N GLY A 248 -23.17 -17.28 -7.17
CA GLY A 248 -24.26 -16.87 -8.08
C GLY A 248 -25.54 -16.48 -7.34
N SER A 249 -25.73 -17.02 -6.12
CA SER A 249 -26.84 -16.63 -5.25
C SER A 249 -26.82 -15.15 -4.83
N HIS A 250 -25.71 -14.43 -5.01
CA HIS A 250 -25.60 -13.00 -4.74
C HIS A 250 -25.98 -12.11 -5.93
N GLU A 251 -26.09 -12.66 -7.14
CA GLU A 251 -26.41 -11.91 -8.35
C GLU A 251 -27.72 -11.12 -8.20
N GLY A 252 -27.66 -9.83 -8.51
CA GLY A 252 -28.79 -8.91 -8.52
C GLY A 252 -29.33 -8.52 -7.13
N LYS A 253 -28.78 -9.06 -6.03
CA LYS A 253 -29.19 -8.68 -4.67
C LYS A 253 -28.76 -7.24 -4.35
N PRO A 254 -29.53 -6.51 -3.52
CA PRO A 254 -29.13 -5.18 -3.09
C PRO A 254 -27.87 -5.25 -2.22
N LEU A 255 -26.94 -4.32 -2.43
CA LEU A 255 -25.84 -4.08 -1.50
C LEU A 255 -26.40 -3.56 -0.17
N ARG A 256 -25.96 -4.12 0.95
CA ARG A 256 -26.24 -3.53 2.27
C ARG A 256 -25.42 -2.24 2.43
N LEU A 257 -26.11 -1.16 2.78
CA LEU A 257 -25.49 0.15 3.01
C LEU A 257 -25.39 0.46 4.50
N PRO A 258 -24.42 1.28 4.93
CA PRO A 258 -24.40 1.86 6.26
C PRO A 258 -25.70 2.57 6.61
N SER A 259 -26.08 2.54 7.89
CA SER A 259 -27.27 3.28 8.37
C SER A 259 -27.10 4.79 8.25
N ASN A 260 -25.86 5.30 8.33
CA ASN A 260 -25.55 6.70 8.09
C ASN A 260 -25.35 6.97 6.58
N PRO A 261 -26.19 7.79 5.92
CA PRO A 261 -26.04 8.14 4.51
C PRO A 261 -24.69 8.75 4.14
N SER A 262 -24.03 9.49 5.05
CA SER A 262 -22.72 10.08 4.78
C SER A 262 -21.59 9.05 4.69
N HIS A 263 -21.85 7.80 5.07
CA HIS A 263 -20.92 6.68 4.99
C HIS A 263 -21.22 5.77 3.79
N HIS A 264 -22.22 6.10 2.97
CA HIS A 264 -22.55 5.31 1.80
C HIS A 264 -21.36 5.26 0.82
N PRO A 265 -21.17 4.13 0.14
CA PRO A 265 -20.09 3.99 -0.82
C PRO A 265 -20.24 5.02 -1.94
N ASP A 266 -19.10 5.58 -2.34
CA ASP A 266 -19.00 6.56 -3.41
C ASP A 266 -19.45 5.92 -4.73
N ARG A 267 -20.45 6.55 -5.36
CA ARG A 267 -21.06 6.02 -6.58
C ARG A 267 -20.14 6.11 -7.80
N ASP A 268 -19.26 7.10 -7.83
CA ASP A 268 -18.29 7.24 -8.91
C ASP A 268 -17.16 6.21 -8.77
N ALA A 269 -16.75 5.90 -7.54
CA ALA A 269 -15.80 4.82 -7.27
C ALA A 269 -16.37 3.46 -7.68
N LEU A 270 -17.62 3.17 -7.28
CA LEU A 270 -18.30 1.93 -7.69
C LEU A 270 -18.43 1.83 -9.22
N ARG A 271 -18.74 2.94 -9.90
CA ARG A 271 -18.79 2.98 -11.37
C ARG A 271 -17.43 2.67 -11.99
N ARG A 272 -16.33 3.25 -11.50
CA ARG A 272 -14.97 2.94 -12.00
C ARG A 272 -14.62 1.47 -11.81
N HIS A 273 -14.94 0.91 -10.63
CA HIS A 273 -14.73 -0.51 -10.37
C HIS A 273 -15.55 -1.40 -11.33
N TRP A 274 -16.83 -1.06 -11.54
CA TRP A 274 -17.70 -1.69 -12.54
C TRP A 274 -17.08 -1.65 -13.95
N GLU A 275 -16.63 -0.49 -14.40
CA GLU A 275 -16.02 -0.30 -15.73
C GLU A 275 -14.73 -1.10 -15.91
N SER A 276 -14.00 -1.38 -14.82
CA SER A 276 -12.79 -2.18 -14.83
C SER A 276 -13.04 -3.69 -14.96
N CYS A 277 -14.30 -4.14 -14.86
CA CYS A 277 -14.67 -5.54 -15.05
C CYS A 277 -14.94 -5.81 -16.54
N ASP A 278 -14.03 -6.53 -17.21
CA ASP A 278 -14.14 -6.82 -18.66
C ASP A 278 -15.46 -7.49 -19.08
N TRP A 279 -16.06 -8.29 -18.19
CA TRP A 279 -17.32 -9.01 -18.44
C TRP A 279 -18.56 -8.14 -18.23
N ALA A 280 -18.45 -7.04 -17.49
CA ALA A 280 -19.58 -6.20 -17.10
C ALA A 280 -20.11 -5.35 -18.26
N ASN A 281 -19.23 -5.00 -19.21
CA ASN A 281 -19.56 -4.21 -20.40
C ASN A 281 -20.12 -5.04 -21.56
N ILE A 282 -20.02 -6.38 -21.50
CA ILE A 282 -20.48 -7.29 -22.57
C ILE A 282 -22.00 -7.51 -22.51
N SER A 283 -22.62 -7.35 -21.33
CA SER A 283 -24.04 -7.63 -21.10
C SER A 283 -25.01 -6.51 -21.49
N GLN A 284 -24.55 -5.39 -22.07
CA GLN A 284 -25.43 -4.31 -22.56
C GLN A 284 -25.72 -4.38 -24.07
N ASN A 285 -25.19 -5.36 -24.79
CA ASN A 285 -25.38 -5.54 -26.25
C ASN A 285 -26.16 -6.81 -26.63
N GLN A 286 -27.05 -7.29 -25.76
CA GLN A 286 -28.05 -8.33 -26.09
C GLN A 286 -29.45 -7.88 -25.71
#